data_AF-A0A2E9IZZ4-F1
#
_entry.id   AF-A0A2E9IZZ4-F1
#
_cell.length_a   1.000
_cell.length_b   1.000
_cell.length_c   1.000
_cell.angle_alpha   90.00
_cell.angle_beta   90.00
_cell.angle_gamma   90.00
#
_symmetry.space_group_name_H-M   'P 1'
#
loop_
_entity.id
_entity.type
_entity.pdbx_description
1 polymer ?
#
loop_
_entity_poly.entity_id
_entity_poly.type
_entity_poly.pdbx_seq_one_letter_code
_entity_poly.pdbx_strand_id
1 'polypeptide(L)'
;MLFGSAFSVSVESADTASVVTHGPLLGEVTSSSVRIWARTNGPGTIEFHFGKDPASLHGVSEKIETTAAHDFTGWTTLHGLDPDTEYVASVFIDGNPAG
;
A
#
# COMPACT_ATOMS: atom_id res chain seq x y z
N MET A 1 55.05 -15.85 -14.16
CA MET A 1 53.59 -15.95 -14.35
C MET A 1 52.93 -15.64 -13.01
N LEU A 2 52.36 -14.44 -12.85
CA LEU A 2 51.57 -14.06 -11.67
C LEU A 2 50.14 -13.83 -12.13
N PHE A 3 49.20 -14.65 -11.66
CA PHE A 3 47.77 -14.40 -11.80
C PHE A 3 47.29 -13.76 -10.50
N GLY A 4 46.91 -12.48 -10.56
CA GLY A 4 46.20 -11.81 -9.48
C GLY A 4 44.71 -12.07 -9.62
N SER A 5 44.12 -12.81 -8.69
CA SER A 5 42.66 -12.91 -8.57
C SER A 5 42.13 -11.61 -7.97
N ALA A 6 41.30 -10.90 -8.73
CA ALA A 6 40.46 -9.85 -8.20
C ALA A 6 39.21 -10.49 -7.57
N PHE A 7 39.02 -10.28 -6.27
CA PHE A 7 37.75 -10.55 -5.62
C PHE A 7 36.80 -9.39 -5.90
N SER A 8 35.64 -9.68 -6.49
CA SER A 8 34.53 -8.73 -6.62
C SER A 8 33.58 -8.96 -5.46
N VAL A 9 33.37 -7.95 -4.63
CA VAL A 9 32.29 -7.92 -3.64
C VAL A 9 31.07 -7.33 -4.32
N SER A 10 30.02 -8.12 -4.51
CA SER A 10 28.69 -7.59 -4.82
C SER A 10 28.10 -7.04 -3.53
N VAL A 11 27.76 -5.76 -3.53
CA VAL A 11 26.90 -5.18 -2.50
C VAL A 11 25.49 -5.68 -2.77
N GLU A 12 25.04 -6.65 -1.98
CA GLU A 12 23.62 -7.01 -1.93
C GLU A 12 22.91 -5.85 -1.23
N SER A 13 22.16 -5.07 -2.00
CA SER A 13 21.29 -4.04 -1.43
C SER A 13 20.29 -4.78 -0.56
N ALA A 14 20.28 -4.52 0.74
CA ALA A 14 19.19 -4.98 1.59
C ALA A 14 17.91 -4.35 1.01
N ASP A 15 17.07 -5.18 0.40
CA ASP A 15 15.75 -4.77 -0.07
C ASP A 15 14.91 -4.53 1.17
N THR A 16 15.01 -3.32 1.72
CA THR A 16 14.20 -2.92 2.85
C THR A 16 12.76 -2.90 2.36
N ALA A 17 11.96 -3.82 2.91
CA ALA A 17 10.53 -3.91 2.62
C ALA A 17 9.93 -2.51 2.65
N SER A 18 9.18 -2.16 1.61
CA SER A 18 8.59 -0.84 1.53
C SER A 18 7.63 -0.62 2.71
N VAL A 19 7.56 0.61 3.19
CA VAL A 19 6.67 0.99 4.28
C VAL A 19 5.73 2.08 3.81
N VAL A 20 4.51 2.07 4.34
CA VAL A 20 3.58 3.18 4.18
C VAL A 20 4.11 4.37 4.98
N THR A 21 4.20 5.52 4.32
CA THR A 21 4.66 6.79 4.91
C THR A 21 3.50 7.72 5.24
N HIS A 22 2.42 7.65 4.47
CA HIS A 22 1.23 8.48 4.65
C HIS A 22 -0.03 7.70 4.32
N GLY A 23 -1.11 8.04 5.00
CA GLY A 23 -2.42 7.44 4.81
C GLY A 23 -2.77 6.38 5.86
N PRO A 24 -3.93 5.70 5.68
CA PRO A 24 -4.89 5.94 4.61
C PRO A 24 -5.55 7.33 4.72
N LEU A 25 -5.77 7.97 3.58
CA LEU A 25 -6.45 9.27 3.48
C LEU A 25 -7.65 9.15 2.52
N LEU A 26 -8.72 9.87 2.83
CA LEU A 26 -10.01 9.77 2.15
C LEU A 26 -10.31 11.01 1.30
N GLY A 27 -10.97 10.81 0.17
CA GLY A 27 -11.45 11.86 -0.73
C GLY A 27 -12.63 11.39 -1.57
N GLU A 28 -13.24 12.31 -2.33
CA GLU A 28 -14.37 12.01 -3.24
C GLU A 28 -15.47 11.13 -2.60
N VAL A 29 -15.85 11.45 -1.36
CA VAL A 29 -16.90 10.71 -0.64
C VAL A 29 -18.25 10.96 -1.31
N THR A 30 -18.98 9.88 -1.60
CA THR A 30 -20.38 9.90 -2.04
C THR A 30 -21.24 9.14 -1.04
N SER A 31 -22.54 8.96 -1.33
CA SER A 31 -23.41 8.12 -0.51
C SER A 31 -23.07 6.63 -0.55
N SER A 32 -22.24 6.17 -1.49
CA SER A 32 -21.95 4.74 -1.67
C SER A 32 -20.52 4.42 -2.11
N SER A 33 -19.64 5.41 -2.11
CA SER A 33 -18.23 5.23 -2.47
C SER A 33 -17.32 6.23 -1.78
N VAL A 34 -16.04 5.89 -1.69
CA VAL A 34 -14.98 6.79 -1.25
C VAL A 34 -13.70 6.48 -2.01
N ARG A 35 -12.94 7.51 -2.39
CA ARG A 35 -11.58 7.36 -2.85
C ARG A 35 -10.65 7.27 -1.65
N ILE A 36 -9.83 6.24 -1.62
CA ILE A 36 -8.84 6.00 -0.56
C ILE A 36 -7.45 5.93 -1.17
N TRP A 37 -6.47 6.49 -0.48
CA TRP A 37 -5.09 6.52 -0.95
C TRP A 37 -4.07 6.37 0.18
N ALA A 38 -2.89 5.88 -0.20
CA ALA A 38 -1.73 5.79 0.66
C ALA A 38 -0.45 6.01 -0.17
N ARG A 39 0.62 6.42 0.51
CA ARG A 39 1.92 6.62 -0.09
C ARG A 39 2.96 5.75 0.60
N THR A 40 3.83 5.14 -0.17
CA THR A 40 4.93 4.31 0.31
C THR A 40 6.28 5.03 0.13
N ASN A 41 7.34 4.51 0.75
CA ASN A 41 8.70 5.05 0.61
C ASN A 41 9.46 4.50 -0.63
N GLY A 42 8.85 3.56 -1.36
CA GLY A 42 9.41 2.89 -2.52
C GLY A 42 8.35 2.08 -3.26
N PRO A 43 8.71 1.32 -4.30
CA PRO A 43 7.77 0.44 -4.99
C PRO A 43 7.19 -0.62 -4.06
N GLY A 44 5.94 -0.99 -4.28
CA GLY A 44 5.23 -2.02 -3.53
C GLY A 44 3.77 -2.10 -3.93
N THR A 45 3.12 -3.22 -3.61
CA THR A 45 1.71 -3.43 -3.89
C THR A 45 0.90 -3.09 -2.63
N ILE A 46 -0.04 -2.16 -2.73
CA ILE A 46 -0.95 -1.84 -1.63
C ILE A 46 -2.37 -2.36 -1.88
N GLU A 47 -3.05 -2.69 -0.78
CA GLU A 47 -4.47 -3.04 -0.71
C GLU A 47 -5.10 -2.31 0.48
N PHE A 48 -6.38 -1.98 0.39
CA PHE A 48 -7.15 -1.45 1.51
C PHE A 48 -8.17 -2.47 1.97
N HIS A 49 -8.08 -2.86 3.24
CA HIS A 49 -9.05 -3.72 3.89
C HIS A 49 -10.01 -2.86 4.69
N PHE A 50 -11.31 -3.07 4.57
CA PHE A 50 -12.31 -2.23 5.21
C PHE A 50 -13.54 -3.01 5.69
N GLY A 51 -14.23 -2.44 6.68
CA GLY A 51 -15.39 -3.05 7.32
C GLY A 51 -16.03 -2.12 8.34
N LYS A 52 -17.19 -2.51 8.87
CA LYS A 52 -17.91 -1.75 9.91
C LYS A 52 -17.39 -2.04 11.33
N ASP A 53 -16.61 -3.11 11.48
CA ASP A 53 -15.99 -3.54 12.72
C ASP A 53 -14.48 -3.63 12.51
N PRO A 54 -13.63 -2.97 13.32
CA PRO A 54 -12.17 -3.08 13.22
C PRO A 54 -11.64 -4.51 13.39
N ALA A 55 -12.38 -5.39 14.08
CA ALA A 55 -12.03 -6.80 14.19
C ALA A 55 -12.36 -7.61 12.92
N SER A 56 -13.09 -7.02 11.97
CA SER A 56 -13.61 -7.71 10.80
C SER A 56 -13.64 -6.85 9.53
N LEU A 57 -12.49 -6.79 8.85
CA LEU A 57 -12.31 -6.04 7.60
C LEU A 57 -12.43 -6.98 6.39
N HIS A 58 -13.66 -7.37 6.04
CA HIS A 58 -13.93 -8.31 4.95
C HIS A 58 -13.90 -7.69 3.55
N GLY A 59 -14.10 -6.38 3.43
CA GLY A 59 -13.96 -5.67 2.17
C GLY A 59 -12.48 -5.53 1.83
N VAL A 60 -12.08 -5.87 0.61
CA VAL A 60 -10.71 -5.71 0.11
C VAL A 60 -10.80 -4.95 -1.21
N SER A 61 -9.97 -3.92 -1.36
CA SER A 61 -9.86 -3.17 -2.61
C SER A 61 -9.18 -3.97 -3.72
N GLU A 62 -9.08 -3.39 -4.91
CA GLU A 62 -8.10 -3.87 -5.89
C GLU A 62 -6.67 -3.65 -5.38
N LYS A 63 -5.71 -4.41 -5.94
CA LYS A 63 -4.28 -4.21 -5.74
C LYS A 63 -3.79 -3.01 -6.53
N ILE A 64 -3.00 -2.15 -5.88
CA ILE A 64 -2.42 -0.97 -6.53
C ILE A 64 -0.91 -1.01 -6.42
N GLU A 65 -0.24 -0.95 -7.57
CA GLU A 65 1.21 -0.80 -7.63
C GLU A 65 1.61 0.66 -7.36
N THR A 66 2.40 0.87 -6.32
CA THR A 66 3.05 2.15 -6.08
C THR A 66 4.33 2.23 -6.91
N THR A 67 4.47 3.29 -7.71
CA THR A 67 5.60 3.42 -8.62
C THR A 67 6.19 4.82 -8.55
N ALA A 68 7.45 4.96 -8.95
CA ALA A 68 8.13 6.26 -8.97
C ALA A 68 7.43 7.28 -9.87
N ALA A 69 6.75 6.83 -10.95
CA ALA A 69 5.99 7.69 -11.86
C ALA A 69 4.80 8.40 -11.19
N HIS A 70 4.32 7.85 -10.06
CA HIS A 70 3.23 8.40 -9.27
C HIS A 70 3.69 8.79 -7.85
N ASP A 71 4.98 9.08 -7.67
CA ASP A 71 5.57 9.44 -6.38
C ASP A 71 5.25 8.42 -5.28
N PHE A 72 5.26 7.13 -5.65
CA PHE A 72 4.90 6.00 -4.81
C PHE A 72 3.54 6.13 -4.12
N THR A 73 2.61 6.83 -4.77
CA THR A 73 1.24 7.00 -4.28
C THR A 73 0.31 6.08 -5.04
N GLY A 74 -0.48 5.30 -4.31
CA GLY A 74 -1.54 4.45 -4.84
C GLY A 74 -2.90 4.88 -4.32
N TRP A 75 -3.93 4.77 -5.15
CA TRP A 75 -5.30 5.05 -4.77
C TRP A 75 -6.27 4.13 -5.51
N THR A 76 -7.43 3.92 -4.91
CA THR A 76 -8.58 3.21 -5.51
C THR A 76 -9.88 3.82 -5.00
N THR A 77 -11.01 3.40 -5.57
CA THR A 77 -12.34 3.77 -5.08
C THR A 77 -12.99 2.54 -4.46
N LEU A 78 -13.35 2.64 -3.18
CA LEU A 78 -14.18 1.63 -2.52
C LEU A 78 -15.63 1.90 -2.91
N HIS A 79 -16.32 0.88 -3.42
CA HIS A 79 -17.70 0.97 -3.90
C HIS A 79 -18.65 0.11 -3.07
N GLY A 80 -19.96 0.36 -3.19
CA GLY A 80 -20.99 -0.45 -2.54
C GLY A 80 -21.08 -0.22 -1.03
N LEU A 81 -20.67 0.98 -0.58
CA LEU A 81 -20.81 1.38 0.81
C LEU A 81 -22.25 1.78 1.11
N ASP A 82 -22.69 1.53 2.34
CA ASP A 82 -23.97 2.01 2.81
C ASP A 82 -23.87 3.50 3.17
N PRO A 83 -24.87 4.32 2.83
CA PRO A 83 -24.89 5.72 3.25
C PRO A 83 -24.99 5.83 4.78
N ASP A 84 -24.52 6.96 5.32
CA ASP A 84 -24.60 7.28 6.75
C ASP A 84 -24.07 6.15 7.66
N THR A 85 -23.01 5.48 7.21
CA THR A 85 -22.41 4.34 7.90
C THR A 85 -20.92 4.58 8.09
N GLU A 86 -20.45 4.36 9.31
CA GLU A 86 -19.03 4.42 9.63
C GLU A 86 -18.32 3.13 9.18
N TYR A 87 -17.16 3.30 8.57
CA TYR A 87 -16.27 2.21 8.15
C TYR A 87 -14.87 2.46 8.68
N VAL A 88 -14.21 1.38 9.11
CA VAL A 88 -12.79 1.34 9.40
C VAL A 88 -12.07 0.83 8.14
N ALA A 89 -10.92 1.43 7.82
CA ALA A 89 -10.06 0.98 6.73
C ALA A 89 -8.59 0.92 7.19
N SER A 90 -7.90 -0.14 6.80
CA SER A 90 -6.48 -0.37 7.04
C SER A 90 -5.76 -0.59 5.72
N VAL A 91 -4.55 -0.05 5.61
CA VAL A 91 -3.69 -0.26 4.45
C VAL A 91 -2.82 -1.50 4.68
N PHE A 92 -2.68 -2.30 3.65
CA PHE A 92 -1.76 -3.43 3.58
C PHE A 92 -0.74 -3.13 2.49
N ILE A 93 0.52 -3.50 2.73
CA ILE A 93 1.60 -3.44 1.76
C ILE A 93 2.25 -4.80 1.64
N ASP A 94 2.34 -5.30 0.40
CA ASP A 94 2.87 -6.62 0.07
C ASP A 94 2.25 -7.74 0.93
N GLY A 95 0.95 -7.61 1.23
CA GLY A 95 0.17 -8.55 2.03
C GLY A 95 0.28 -8.40 3.55
N ASN A 96 1.06 -7.43 4.05
CA ASN A 96 1.24 -7.18 5.48
C ASN A 96 0.49 -5.90 5.90
N PRO A 97 -0.16 -5.89 7.08
CA PRO A 97 -0.79 -4.67 7.57
C PRO A 97 0.27 -3.60 7.81
N ALA A 98 0.00 -2.38 7.37
CA ALA A 98 0.83 -1.21 7.62
C ALA A 98 0.16 -0.33 8.70
N GLY A 99 0.90 -0.07 9.77
CA GLY A 99 0.43 0.69 10.95
C GLY A 99 1.33 0.49 12.15
#